data_AF-A0A2E7Z4P6-F1
#
_entry.id   AF-A0A2E7Z4P6-F1
#
_cell.length_a   1.000
_cell.length_b   1.000
_cell.length_c   1.000
_cell.angle_alpha   90.00
_cell.angle_beta   90.00
_cell.angle_gamma   90.00
#
_symmetry.space_group_name_H-M   'P 1'
#
loop_
_entity.id
_entity.type
_entity.pdbx_description
1 polymer ?
#
loop_
_entity_poly.entity_id
_entity_poly.type
_entity_poly.pdbx_seq_one_letter_code
_entity_poly.pdbx_strand_id
1 'polypeptide(L)'
;MSDDFLAYIGWLLRIFAYLIVARAFSSWFPDARRHTIIQLLYQVTDPVMIPASRLIPRIGMIDISPMIVILVLFAISSALMGEASGS
;
A
#
# COMPACT_ATOMS: atom_id res chain seq x y z
N MET A 1 7.25 25.40 -5.02
CA MET A 1 6.24 24.96 -6.01
C MET A 1 6.49 23.52 -6.46
N SER A 2 7.72 23.12 -6.80
CA SER A 2 8.07 21.70 -7.01
C SER A 2 7.97 20.88 -5.74
N ASP A 3 8.41 21.45 -4.62
CA ASP A 3 8.61 20.71 -3.37
C ASP A 3 7.27 20.38 -2.71
N ASP A 4 6.30 21.30 -2.81
CA ASP A 4 4.90 21.09 -2.42
C ASP A 4 4.27 19.91 -3.17
N PHE A 5 4.56 19.79 -4.47
CA PHE A 5 4.06 18.69 -5.29
C PHE A 5 4.67 17.35 -4.87
N LEU A 6 5.99 17.31 -4.64
CA LEU A 6 6.68 16.11 -4.15
C LEU A 6 6.15 15.66 -2.79
N ALA A 7 5.93 16.61 -1.87
CA ALA A 7 5.34 16.34 -0.57
C ALA A 7 3.92 15.77 -0.69
N TYR A 8 3.10 16.34 -1.58
CA TYR A 8 1.74 15.85 -1.85
C TYR A 8 1.75 14.40 -2.36
N ILE A 9 2.60 14.06 -3.32
CA ILE A 9 2.77 12.68 -3.80
C ILE A 9 3.24 11.77 -2.67
N GLY A 10 4.19 12.23 -1.86
CA GLY A 10 4.65 11.51 -0.67
C GLY A 10 3.49 11.14 0.26
N TRP A 11 2.59 12.08 0.55
CA TRP A 11 1.42 11.84 1.38
C TRP A 11 0.44 10.83 0.76
N LEU A 12 0.18 10.93 -0.55
CA LEU A 12 -0.66 9.97 -1.26
C LEU A 12 -0.12 8.54 -1.16
N LEU A 13 1.20 8.35 -1.33
CA LEU A 13 1.83 7.04 -1.20
C LEU A 13 1.68 6.45 0.20
N ARG A 14 1.80 7.27 1.26
CA ARG A 14 1.56 6.83 2.64
C ARG A 14 0.11 6.40 2.86
N ILE A 15 -0.84 7.19 2.37
CA ILE A 15 -2.27 6.85 2.47
C ILE A 15 -2.53 5.51 1.79
N PHE A 16 -2.00 5.32 0.59
CA PHE A 16 -2.14 4.05 -0.13
C PHE A 16 -1.47 2.88 0.60
N ALA A 17 -0.30 3.08 1.21
CA ALA A 17 0.33 2.06 2.07
C ALA A 17 -0.57 1.67 3.25
N TYR A 18 -1.23 2.64 3.90
CA TYR A 18 -2.19 2.35 4.97
C TYR A 18 -3.45 1.62 4.47
N LEU A 19 -3.90 1.84 3.23
CA LEU A 19 -4.96 1.03 2.63
C LEU A 19 -4.52 -0.44 2.48
N ILE A 20 -3.27 -0.69 2.09
CA ILE A 20 -2.73 -2.05 2.02
C ILE A 20 -2.60 -2.68 3.41
N VAL A 21 -2.23 -1.89 4.44
CA VAL A 21 -2.27 -2.33 5.84
C VAL A 21 -3.69 -2.75 6.22
N ALA A 22 -4.69 -1.91 5.96
CA ALA A 22 -6.09 -2.23 6.23
C ALA A 22 -6.56 -3.48 5.47
N ARG A 23 -6.12 -3.67 4.22
CA ARG A 23 -6.39 -4.87 3.41
C ARG A 23 -5.79 -6.10 4.07
N ALA A 24 -4.53 -6.04 4.50
CA ALA A 24 -3.85 -7.13 5.19
C ALA A 24 -4.59 -7.50 6.49
N PHE A 25 -4.96 -6.53 7.31
CA PHE A 25 -5.77 -6.77 8.50
C PHE A 25 -7.13 -7.40 8.18
N SER A 26 -7.83 -6.90 7.14
CA SER A 26 -9.13 -7.44 6.73
C SER A 26 -9.07 -8.92 6.32
N SER A 27 -7.90 -9.41 5.88
CA SER A 27 -7.72 -10.79 5.44
C SER A 27 -7.78 -11.81 6.58
N TRP A 28 -7.59 -11.38 7.84
CA TRP A 28 -7.76 -12.22 9.02
C TRP A 28 -9.23 -12.42 9.43
N PHE A 29 -10.15 -11.65 8.84
CA PHE A 29 -11.58 -11.74 9.14
C PHE A 29 -12.31 -12.49 8.03
N PRO A 30 -12.86 -13.70 8.28
CA PRO A 30 -13.44 -14.56 7.23
C PRO A 30 -14.55 -13.90 6.40
N ASP A 31 -15.39 -13.06 7.02
CA ASP A 31 -16.55 -12.42 6.39
C ASP A 31 -16.31 -10.96 5.96
N ALA A 32 -15.10 -10.42 6.12
CA ALA A 32 -14.83 -8.99 5.83
C ALA A 32 -15.22 -8.58 4.41
N ARG A 33 -15.01 -9.46 3.41
CA ARG A 33 -15.34 -9.19 1.99
C ARG A 33 -16.84 -9.01 1.71
N ARG A 34 -17.73 -9.33 2.65
CA ARG A 34 -19.17 -9.04 2.51
C ARG A 34 -19.48 -7.56 2.64
N HIS A 35 -18.62 -6.79 3.31
CA HIS A 35 -18.82 -5.35 3.49
C HIS A 35 -18.36 -4.57 2.27
N THR A 36 -19.21 -3.66 1.76
CA THR A 36 -18.94 -2.83 0.58
C THR A 36 -17.65 -2.03 0.70
N ILE A 37 -17.34 -1.48 1.89
CA ILE A 37 -16.11 -0.71 2.14
C ILE A 37 -14.86 -1.59 1.92
N ILE A 38 -14.92 -2.86 2.35
CA ILE A 38 -13.81 -3.79 2.13
C ILE A 38 -13.72 -4.18 0.66
N GLN A 39 -14.83 -4.36 -0.05
CA GLN A 39 -14.77 -4.60 -1.49
C GLN A 39 -14.11 -3.44 -2.24
N LEU A 40 -14.46 -2.20 -1.91
CA LEU A 40 -13.81 -1.00 -2.45
C LEU A 40 -12.31 -0.96 -2.10
N LEU A 41 -11.95 -1.31 -0.87
CA LEU A 41 -10.54 -1.40 -0.44
C LEU A 41 -9.75 -2.35 -1.33
N TYR A 42 -10.29 -3.53 -1.64
CA TYR A 42 -9.64 -4.48 -2.55
C TYR A 42 -9.61 -3.94 -3.97
N GLN A 43 -10.70 -3.38 -4.50
CA GLN A 43 -10.72 -2.78 -5.85
C GLN A 43 -9.65 -1.70 -6.05
N VAL A 44 -9.44 -0.85 -5.04
CA VAL A 44 -8.41 0.22 -5.08
C VAL A 44 -7.00 -0.35 -4.98
N THR A 45 -6.79 -1.39 -4.18
CA THR A 45 -5.44 -1.93 -3.92
C THR A 45 -5.04 -3.07 -4.88
N ASP A 46 -5.99 -3.75 -5.52
CA ASP A 46 -5.79 -4.89 -6.42
C ASP A 46 -4.86 -4.62 -7.62
N PRO A 47 -4.93 -3.47 -8.31
CA PRO A 47 -4.03 -3.17 -9.41
C PRO A 47 -2.54 -3.27 -9.06
N VAL A 48 -2.19 -3.04 -7.79
CA VAL A 48 -0.82 -3.16 -7.27
C VAL A 48 -0.62 -4.52 -6.61
N MET A 49 -1.58 -4.96 -5.79
CA MET A 49 -1.44 -6.16 -4.96
C MET A 49 -1.49 -7.45 -5.76
N ILE A 50 -2.37 -7.57 -6.76
CA ILE A 50 -2.45 -8.79 -7.60
C ILE A 50 -1.13 -9.08 -8.34
N PRO A 51 -0.52 -8.12 -9.06
CA PRO A 51 0.78 -8.37 -9.69
C PRO A 51 1.89 -8.59 -8.67
N ALA A 52 1.91 -7.87 -7.54
CA ALA A 52 2.89 -8.09 -6.47
C ALA A 52 2.82 -9.53 -5.94
N SER A 53 1.62 -10.04 -5.64
CA SER A 53 1.39 -11.42 -5.17
C SER A 53 1.65 -12.51 -6.23
N ARG A 54 1.81 -12.14 -7.50
CA ARG A 54 2.26 -13.06 -8.56
C ARG A 54 3.79 -13.09 -8.67
N LEU A 55 4.44 -11.96 -8.42
CA LEU A 55 5.90 -11.83 -8.49
C LEU A 55 6.58 -12.36 -7.22
N ILE A 56 5.98 -12.09 -6.07
CA ILE A 56 6.53 -12.47 -4.77
C ILE A 56 5.96 -13.84 -4.38
N PRO A 57 6.80 -14.87 -4.20
CA PRO A 57 6.33 -16.19 -3.81
C PRO A 57 5.72 -16.16 -2.40
N ARG A 58 4.64 -16.92 -2.22
CA ARG A 58 4.00 -17.09 -0.91
C ARG A 58 4.91 -17.93 -0.01
N ILE A 59 5.01 -17.55 1.27
CA ILE A 59 5.71 -18.34 2.27
C ILE A 59 4.67 -19.23 2.97
N GLY A 60 4.63 -20.49 2.57
CA GLY A 60 3.56 -21.41 2.97
C GLY A 60 2.20 -20.90 2.49
N MET A 61 1.25 -20.73 3.41
CA MET A 61 -0.09 -20.21 3.12
C MET A 61 -0.21 -18.68 3.22
N ILE A 62 0.85 -18.00 3.67
CA ILE A 62 0.82 -16.56 3.95
C ILE A 62 1.35 -15.80 2.73
N ASP A 63 0.54 -14.84 2.28
CA ASP A 63 0.95 -13.88 1.28
C ASP A 63 1.74 -12.75 1.95
N ILE A 64 3.06 -12.73 1.74
CA ILE A 64 3.96 -11.69 2.28
C ILE A 64 4.02 -10.43 1.43
N SER A 65 3.40 -10.45 0.25
CA SER A 65 3.41 -9.33 -0.70
C SER A 65 2.92 -8.01 -0.10
N PRO A 66 1.88 -7.97 0.75
CA PRO A 66 1.46 -6.72 1.39
C PRO A 66 2.60 -6.06 2.16
N MET A 67 3.40 -6.83 2.89
CA MET A 67 4.52 -6.32 3.69
C MET A 67 5.58 -5.66 2.80
N ILE A 68 5.94 -6.34 1.70
CA ILE A 68 6.94 -5.85 0.76
C ILE A 68 6.45 -4.57 0.07
N VAL A 69 5.20 -4.55 -0.40
CA VAL A 69 4.64 -3.36 -1.06
C VAL A 69 4.55 -2.19 -0.09
N ILE A 70 4.13 -2.39 1.15
CA ILE A 70 4.09 -1.35 2.20
C ILE A 70 5.49 -0.76 2.42
N LEU A 71 6.51 -1.61 2.56
CA LEU A 71 7.89 -1.18 2.79
C LEU A 71 8.42 -0.35 1.61
N VAL A 72 8.18 -0.80 0.37
CA VAL A 72 8.57 -0.06 -0.84
C VAL A 72 7.87 1.30 -0.92
N LEU A 73 6.56 1.35 -0.67
CA LEU A 73 5.79 2.60 -0.70
C LEU A 73 6.29 3.60 0.35
N PHE A 74 6.56 3.15 1.59
CA PHE A 74 7.11 4.01 2.62
C PHE A 74 8.54 4.47 2.33
N ALA A 75 9.37 3.61 1.72
CA ALA A 75 10.72 3.98 1.31
C ALA A 75 10.69 5.09 0.24
N ILE A 76 9.87 4.91 -0.81
CA ILE A 76 9.70 5.92 -1.87
C ILE A 76 9.12 7.21 -1.28
N SER A 77 8.07 7.12 -0.45
CA SER A 77 7.49 8.28 0.21
C SER A 77 8.51 9.04 1.06
N SER A 78 9.34 8.35 1.84
CA SER A 78 10.32 8.98 2.72
C SER A 78 11.43 9.66 1.91
N ALA A 79 11.85 9.07 0.79
CA ALA A 79 12.79 9.70 -0.13
C ALA A 79 12.19 11.00 -0.73
N LEU A 80 10.96 10.95 -1.25
CA LEU A 80 10.30 12.14 -1.83
C LEU A 80 10.10 13.26 -0.82
N MET A 81 9.74 12.93 0.43
CA MET A 81 9.56 13.93 1.48
C MET A 81 10.89 14.52 1.98
N GLY A 82 11.97 13.72 2.00
CA GLY A 82 13.30 14.19 2.37
C GLY A 82 13.80 15.26 1.41
N GLU A 83 13.71 15.00 0.10
CA GLU A 83 14.05 15.96 -0.96
C GLU A 83 13.23 17.26 -0.82
N ALA A 84 11.92 17.14 -0.62
CA ALA A 84 11.02 18.30 -0.49
C ALA A 84 11.28 19.17 0.76
N SER A 85 11.96 18.62 1.77
CA SER A 85 12.30 19.33 3.01
C SER A 85 13.72 19.92 3.03
N GLY A 86 14.57 19.49 2.09
CA GLY A 86 15.98 19.89 1.99
C GLY A 86 16.26 21.01 0.99
N SER A 87 15.28 21.36 0.15
CA SER A 87 15.26 22.50 -0.78
C SER A 87 14.81 23.78 -0.09
#